data_AF-A0AA95L680-F1
#
_entry.id   AF-A0AA95L680-F1
#
_cell.length_a   1.000
_cell.length_b   1.000
_cell.length_c   1.000
_cell.angle_alpha   90.00
_cell.angle_beta   90.00
_cell.angle_gamma   90.00
#
_symmetry.space_group_name_H-M   'P 1'
#
loop_
_entity.id
_entity.type
_entity.pdbx_description
1 polymer ?
#
loop_
_entity_poly.entity_id
_entity_poly.type
_entity_poly.pdbx_seq_one_letter_code
_entity_poly.pdbx_strand_id
1 'polypeptide(L)' 'MVKEREKFTIKHPTVDDAQAISDLVALCDIEDIGEPDITLSDVLDMWRTIPIDSDAWIAVSAKDESLGMVLLR' A
#
# COMPACT_ATOMS: atom_id res chain seq x y z
N MET A 1 10.62 -27.59 -12.57
CA MET A 1 9.78 -26.37 -12.53
C MET A 1 10.68 -25.24 -12.07
N VAL A 2 11.01 -24.31 -12.97
CA VAL A 2 11.74 -23.09 -12.59
C VAL A 2 10.72 -22.18 -11.91
N LYS A 3 10.90 -21.88 -10.62
CA LYS A 3 10.12 -20.81 -9.96
C LYS A 3 10.53 -19.51 -10.63
N GLU A 4 9.65 -18.94 -11.45
CA GLU A 4 9.82 -17.55 -11.88
C GLU A 4 9.92 -16.69 -10.63
N ARG A 5 10.99 -15.89 -10.53
CA ARG A 5 11.11 -14.92 -9.44
C ARG A 5 10.29 -13.71 -9.84
N GLU A 6 9.19 -13.49 -9.14
CA GLU A 6 8.44 -12.23 -9.26
C GLU A 6 9.36 -11.08 -8.87
N LYS A 7 9.41 -10.08 -9.74
CA LYS A 7 10.20 -8.87 -9.52
C LYS A 7 9.31 -7.88 -8.77
N PHE A 8 9.67 -7.64 -7.52
CA PHE A 8 9.07 -6.60 -6.70
C PHE A 8 10.02 -5.40 -6.67
N THR A 9 9.46 -4.21 -6.86
CA THR A 9 10.16 -2.95 -6.63
C THR A 9 9.75 -2.42 -5.27
N ILE A 10 10.72 -2.23 -4.38
CA ILE A 10 10.49 -1.58 -3.09
C ILE A 10 10.83 -0.10 -3.24
N LYS A 11 9.88 0.78 -2.95
CA LYS A 11 10.07 2.23 -2.98
C LYS A 11 9.35 2.89 -1.80
N HIS A 12 9.76 4.09 -1.45
CA HIS A 12 8.93 4.95 -0.60
C HIS A 12 7.68 5.37 -1.38
N PRO A 13 6.50 5.37 -0.74
CA PRO A 13 5.28 5.81 -1.39
C PRO A 13 5.33 7.31 -1.69
N THR A 14 4.64 7.67 -2.76
CA THR A 14 4.37 9.04 -3.15
C THR A 14 2.88 9.31 -3.05
N VAL A 15 2.46 10.58 -3.08
CA VAL A 15 1.03 10.96 -3.02
C VAL A 15 0.20 10.27 -4.11
N ASP A 16 0.80 10.00 -5.27
CA ASP A 16 0.13 9.30 -6.37
C ASP A 16 -0.18 7.82 -6.04
N ASP A 17 0.55 7.22 -5.09
CA ASP A 17 0.33 5.85 -4.64
C ASP A 17 -0.81 5.76 -3.58
N ALA A 18 -1.32 6.90 -3.07
CA ALA A 18 -2.30 6.93 -1.98
C ALA A 18 -3.62 6.23 -2.34
N GLN A 19 -4.09 6.37 -3.58
CA GLN A 19 -5.32 5.70 -4.04
C GLN A 19 -5.14 4.19 -4.04
N ALA A 20 -4.06 3.69 -4.65
CA ALA A 20 -3.78 2.25 -4.72
C ALA A 20 -3.63 1.62 -3.33
N ILE A 21 -3.07 2.37 -2.37
CA ILE A 21 -2.95 1.94 -0.98
C ILE A 21 -4.31 1.94 -0.27
N SER A 22 -5.13 2.98 -0.46
CA SER A 22 -6.48 3.02 0.09
C SER A 22 -7.33 1.86 -0.43
N ASP A 23 -7.22 1.54 -1.72
CA ASP A 23 -7.96 0.43 -2.34
C ASP A 23 -7.48 -0.92 -1.79
N LEU A 24 -6.15 -1.08 -1.61
CA LEU A 24 -5.58 -2.28 -0.99
C LEU A 24 -6.10 -2.48 0.44
N VAL A 25 -6.04 -1.44 1.27
CA VAL A 25 -6.49 -1.53 2.67
C VAL A 25 -7.98 -1.83 2.71
N ALA A 26 -8.79 -1.17 1.89
CA ALA A 26 -10.22 -1.44 1.80
C ALA A 26 -10.52 -2.90 1.39
N LEU A 27 -9.74 -3.48 0.48
CA LEU A 27 -9.88 -4.90 0.13
C LEU A 27 -9.60 -5.81 1.33
N CYS A 28 -8.51 -5.54 2.07
CA CYS A 28 -8.19 -6.30 3.29
C CYS A 28 -9.28 -6.15 4.37
N ASP A 29 -9.78 -4.93 4.58
CA ASP A 29 -10.83 -4.65 5.57
C ASP A 29 -12.16 -5.34 5.18
N ILE A 30 -12.54 -5.31 3.90
CA ILE A 30 -13.74 -6.01 3.42
C ILE A 30 -13.61 -7.53 3.65
N GLU A 31 -12.41 -8.09 3.47
CA GLU A 31 -12.16 -9.51 3.74
C GLU A 31 -12.18 -9.87 5.23
N ASP A 32 -11.72 -8.97 6.11
CA ASP A 32 -11.60 -9.24 7.56
C ASP A 32 -12.86 -8.85 8.35
N ILE A 33 -13.40 -7.65 8.09
CA ILE A 33 -14.50 -7.03 8.85
C ILE A 33 -15.76 -6.75 8.01
N GLY A 34 -15.71 -6.95 6.68
CA GLY A 34 -16.88 -6.85 5.79
C GLY A 34 -17.16 -5.46 5.22
N GLU A 35 -16.41 -4.44 5.64
CA GLU A 35 -16.52 -3.06 5.16
C GLU A 35 -15.15 -2.34 5.23
N PRO A 36 -14.90 -1.29 4.42
CA PRO A 36 -13.70 -0.48 4.54
C PRO A 36 -13.64 0.26 5.88
N ASP A 37 -12.52 0.18 6.60
CA ASP A 37 -12.32 0.92 7.87
C ASP A 37 -11.81 2.35 7.62
N ILE A 38 -11.05 2.54 6.54
CA ILE A 38 -10.45 3.85 6.19
C ILE A 38 -10.79 4.28 4.76
N THR A 39 -10.80 5.60 4.55
CA THR A 39 -10.96 6.23 3.23
C THR A 39 -9.64 6.80 2.72
N LEU A 40 -9.61 7.17 1.43
CA LEU A 40 -8.48 7.92 0.86
C LEU A 40 -8.17 9.20 1.64
N SER A 41 -9.20 9.88 2.15
CA SER A 41 -8.99 11.12 2.92
C SER A 41 -8.24 10.83 4.22
N ASP A 42 -8.57 9.72 4.89
CA ASP A 42 -7.89 9.28 6.11
C ASP A 42 -6.43 8.89 5.83
N VAL A 43 -6.17 8.22 4.70
CA VAL A 43 -4.80 7.92 4.24
C VAL A 43 -4.00 9.20 4.03
N LEU A 44 -4.55 10.17 3.29
CA LEU A 44 -3.89 11.44 3.01
C LEU A 44 -3.66 12.26 4.28
N ASP A 45 -4.62 12.26 5.21
CA ASP A 45 -4.49 12.96 6.49
C ASP A 45 -3.45 12.30 7.40
N MET A 46 -3.40 10.97 7.46
CA MET A 46 -2.35 10.23 8.15
C MET A 46 -0.97 10.57 7.57
N TRP A 47 -0.84 10.60 6.25
CA TRP A 47 0.41 10.91 5.55
C TRP A 47 0.90 12.34 5.74
N ARG A 48 0.01 13.28 6.09
CA ARG A 48 0.42 14.64 6.49
C ARG A 48 1.12 14.67 7.86
N THR A 49 0.90 13.65 8.69
CA THR A 49 1.43 13.58 10.07
C THR A 49 2.63 12.64 10.21
N ILE A 50 2.93 11.85 9.19
CA ILE A 50 4.00 10.85 9.17
C ILE A 50 4.94 11.15 7.99
N PRO A 51 6.28 11.10 8.16
CA PRO A 51 7.21 11.24 7.06
C PRO A 51 7.19 9.96 6.19
N ILE A 52 6.26 9.91 5.25
CA ILE A 52 6.07 8.75 4.34
C ILE A 52 7.27 8.50 3.42
N ASP A 53 8.10 9.51 3.21
CA ASP A 53 9.33 9.44 2.43
C ASP A 53 10.49 8.76 3.19
N SER A 54 10.33 8.50 4.49
CA SER A 54 11.32 7.78 5.30
C SER A 54 10.77 6.55 6.03
N ASP A 55 9.53 6.63 6.52
CA ASP A 55 8.97 5.65 7.47
C ASP A 55 7.95 4.69 6.81
N ALA A 56 7.64 4.90 5.53
CA ALA A 56 6.73 4.07 4.76
C ALA A 56 7.46 3.41 3.57
N TRP A 57 7.16 2.15 3.31
CA TRP A 57 7.60 1.45 2.11
C TRP A 57 6.44 0.74 1.43
N ILE A 58 6.49 0.73 0.10
CA ILE A 58 5.59 -0.07 -0.72
C ILE A 58 6.37 -1.03 -1.60
N ALA A 59 5.84 -2.24 -1.76
CA ALA A 59 6.30 -3.24 -2.69
C ALA A 59 5.32 -3.30 -3.88
N VAL A 60 5.83 -3.07 -5.08
CA VAL A 60 5.04 -3.11 -6.32
C VAL A 60 5.48 -4.31 -7.15
N SER A 61 4.55 -5.20 -7.46
CA SER A 61 4.76 -6.32 -8.36
C SER A 61 4.73 -5.86 -9.81
N ALA A 62 5.75 -6.25 -10.59
CA ALA A 62 5.81 -5.93 -12.02
C ALA A 62 4.86 -6.79 -12.89
N LYS A 63 4.14 -7.74 -12.30
CA LYS A 63 3.40 -8.78 -13.04
C LYS A 63 1.89 -8.58 -13.01
N ASP A 64 1.36 -8.17 -11.88
CA ASP A 64 -0.07 -8.02 -11.61
C ASP A 64 -0.41 -6.64 -11.03
N GLU A 65 0.58 -5.74 -10.96
CA GLU A 65 0.46 -4.41 -10.34
C GLU A 65 -0.01 -4.48 -8.87
N SER A 66 0.10 -5.65 -8.24
CA SER A 66 -0.22 -5.78 -6.83
C SER A 66 0.72 -4.93 -6.00
N LEU A 67 0.11 -4.20 -5.07
CA LEU A 67 0.79 -3.30 -4.16
C LEU A 67 0.69 -3.88 -2.76
N GLY A 68 1.80 -3.88 -2.03
CA GLY A 68 1.84 -4.13 -0.59
C GLY A 68 2.43 -2.91 0.11
N MET A 69 1.91 -2.56 1.29
CA MET A 69 2.43 -1.45 2.10
C MET A 69 2.92 -1.96 3.46
N VAL A 70 4.02 -1.38 3.94
CA VAL A 70 4.44 -1.47 5.34
C VAL A 70 4.79 -0.08 5.87
N LEU A 71 4.30 0.23 7.07
CA LEU A 71 4.66 1.42 7.84
C LEU A 71 5.53 0.96 9.00
N LEU A 72 6.74 1.52 9.15
CA LEU A 72 7.58 1.25 10.32
C LEU A 72 7.39 2.39 11.33
N ARG A 73 6.52 2.16 12.31
CA ARG A 73 6.32 3.01 13.50
C ARG A 73 6.22 2.14 14.73
#